data_AF-A0A369MNC2-F1
#
_entry.id   AF-A0A369MNC2-F1
#
_cell.length_a   1.000
_cell.length_b   1.000
_cell.length_c   1.000
_cell.angle_alpha   90.00
_cell.angle_beta   90.00
_cell.angle_gamma   90.00
#
_symmetry.space_group_name_H-M   'P 1'
#
loop_
_entity.id
_entity.type
_entity.pdbx_description
1 polymer ?
#
loop_
_entity_poly.entity_id
_entity_poly.type
_entity_poly.pdbx_seq_one_letter_code
_entity_poly.pdbx_strand_id
1 'polypeptide(L)'
;MKLKAAVRYQVTNLLALLLVFSGIIGALLIMGNIVATSSGGVFIASGISTLGFGFIGILAFTTFEGDLRFLLQNGLTRAQVLASCAISFSLVGFLLTTANAVCDAFLSGGAHQSLLVGSNGMRPDAALGFLWTFLAYLAFTAVVFALAALRMRMGKKPFLAAFVIAVLAFLFAPAACEAIFGSVELYWNSIEPFFLQMSAALGYASGGAYPINPIIFFTVVTALGALAAYLLTRRAEVR
;
A
#
# COMPACT_ATOMS: atom_id res chain seq x y z
N MET A 1 -25.55 15.82 3.70
CA MET A 1 -24.84 16.45 4.84
C MET A 1 -24.02 15.47 5.68
N LYS A 2 -24.53 14.26 6.03
CA LYS A 2 -23.82 13.30 6.89
C LYS A 2 -22.47 12.79 6.35
N LEU A 3 -22.38 12.49 5.04
CA LEU A 3 -21.13 11.98 4.43
C LEU A 3 -19.97 13.00 4.48
N LYS A 4 -20.25 14.28 4.21
CA LYS A 4 -19.26 15.37 4.28
C LYS A 4 -18.70 15.51 5.70
N ALA A 5 -19.55 15.38 6.72
CA ALA A 5 -19.12 15.41 8.12
C ALA A 5 -18.25 14.20 8.48
N ALA A 6 -18.62 12.99 8.01
CA ALA A 6 -17.83 11.78 8.20
C ALA A 6 -16.42 11.90 7.58
N VAL A 7 -16.33 12.37 6.33
CA VAL A 7 -15.05 12.61 5.66
C VAL A 7 -14.24 13.65 6.42
N ARG A 8 -14.84 14.78 6.82
CA ARG A 8 -14.12 15.82 7.58
C ARG A 8 -13.56 15.28 8.91
N TYR A 9 -14.34 14.46 9.61
CA TYR A 9 -13.91 13.82 10.86
C TYR A 9 -12.70 12.90 10.63
N GLN A 10 -12.80 11.97 9.68
CA GLN A 10 -11.71 11.05 9.34
C GLN A 10 -10.47 11.82 8.91
N VAL A 11 -10.60 12.71 7.92
CA VAL A 11 -9.50 13.50 7.38
C VAL A 11 -8.75 14.29 8.44
N THR A 12 -9.44 14.93 9.40
CA THR A 12 -8.77 15.74 10.42
C THR A 12 -7.81 14.89 11.27
N ASN A 13 -8.25 13.71 11.68
CA ASN A 13 -7.40 12.80 12.46
C ASN A 13 -6.26 12.21 11.61
N LEU A 14 -6.58 11.80 10.39
CA LEU A 14 -5.60 11.20 9.46
C LEU A 14 -4.52 12.19 9.04
N LEU A 15 -4.87 13.47 8.83
CA LEU A 15 -3.93 14.53 8.45
C LEU A 15 -2.90 14.82 9.54
N ALA A 16 -3.32 14.83 10.81
CA ALA A 16 -2.39 15.04 11.92
C ALA A 16 -1.33 13.93 11.98
N LEU A 17 -1.76 12.67 11.86
CA LEU A 17 -0.87 11.50 11.83
C LEU A 17 0.05 11.53 10.61
N LEU A 18 -0.48 11.91 9.45
CA LEU A 18 0.29 12.05 8.23
C LEU A 18 1.37 13.13 8.33
N LEU A 19 1.05 14.28 8.92
CA LEU A 19 2.00 15.37 9.12
C LEU A 19 3.14 14.94 10.04
N VAL A 20 2.84 14.27 11.15
CA VAL A 20 3.87 13.75 12.06
C VAL A 20 4.76 12.73 11.34
N PHE A 21 4.15 11.76 10.64
CA PHE A 21 4.90 10.75 9.89
C PHE A 21 5.81 11.38 8.82
N SER A 22 5.25 12.25 7.98
CA SER A 22 5.99 12.91 6.90
C SER A 22 7.08 13.84 7.44
N GLY A 23 6.81 14.52 8.57
CA GLY A 23 7.78 15.38 9.25
C GLY A 23 8.97 14.60 9.80
N ILE A 24 8.74 13.44 10.41
CA ILE A 24 9.82 12.55 10.90
C ILE A 24 10.67 12.05 9.74
N ILE A 25 10.04 11.55 8.66
CA ILE A 25 10.77 11.08 7.47
C ILE A 25 11.58 12.20 6.85
N GLY A 26 10.99 13.39 6.69
CA GLY A 26 11.68 14.57 6.17
C GLY A 26 12.88 14.99 7.04
N ALA A 27 12.74 14.98 8.36
CA ALA A 27 13.84 15.30 9.28
C ALA A 27 14.99 14.29 9.17
N LEU A 28 14.69 12.99 9.08
CA LEU A 28 15.70 11.94 8.90
C LEU A 28 16.44 12.09 7.57
N LEU A 29 15.71 12.42 6.50
CA LEU A 29 16.28 12.67 5.19
C LEU A 29 17.23 13.87 5.17
N ILE A 30 16.82 14.97 5.79
CA ILE A 30 17.64 16.18 5.91
C ILE A 30 18.91 15.86 6.71
N MET A 31 18.79 15.20 7.87
CA MET A 31 19.95 14.81 8.68
C MET A 31 20.90 13.88 7.93
N GLY A 32 20.37 12.84 7.26
CA GLY A 32 21.18 11.92 6.47
C GLY A 32 21.95 12.62 5.34
N ASN A 33 21.30 13.58 4.67
CA ASN A 33 21.94 14.36 3.62
C ASN A 33 23.03 15.30 4.15
N ILE A 34 22.80 15.98 5.29
CA ILE A 34 23.81 16.81 5.96
C ILE A 34 25.06 15.98 6.30
N VAL A 35 24.86 14.79 6.90
CA VAL A 35 25.97 13.89 7.28
C VAL A 35 26.73 13.43 6.04
N ALA A 36 26.04 12.98 4.99
CA ALA A 36 26.70 12.51 3.77
C ALA A 36 27.47 13.64 3.07
N THR A 37 26.90 14.83 2.97
CA THR A 37 27.57 15.98 2.36
C THR A 37 28.81 16.38 3.17
N SER A 38 28.74 16.31 4.51
CA SER A 38 29.88 16.61 5.38
C SER A 38 31.04 15.62 5.26
N SER A 39 30.78 14.37 4.83
CA SER A 39 31.79 13.35 4.60
C SER A 39 32.23 13.23 3.13
N GLY A 40 31.73 14.11 2.25
CA GLY A 40 31.97 14.03 0.80
C GLY A 40 31.28 12.85 0.11
N GLY A 41 30.33 12.20 0.79
CA GLY A 41 29.54 11.08 0.29
C GLY A 41 28.18 11.50 -0.27
N VAL A 42 27.47 10.53 -0.86
CA VAL A 42 26.09 10.69 -1.34
C VAL A 42 25.15 9.89 -0.46
N PHE A 43 24.10 10.54 0.05
CA PHE A 43 23.07 9.84 0.82
C PHE A 43 22.10 9.15 -0.14
N ILE A 44 22.03 7.81 -0.05
CA ILE A 44 21.09 6.99 -0.83
C ILE A 44 20.04 6.43 0.13
N ALA A 45 18.79 6.84 -0.08
CA ALA A 45 17.68 6.47 0.78
C ALA A 45 16.71 5.56 0.03
N SER A 46 17.21 4.38 -0.36
CA SER A 46 16.43 3.39 -1.11
C SER A 46 15.27 2.85 -0.25
N GLY A 47 14.09 2.72 -0.85
CA GLY A 47 12.95 2.09 -0.20
C GLY A 47 12.13 2.99 0.74
N ILE A 48 12.40 4.30 0.87
CA ILE A 48 11.56 5.18 1.71
C ILE A 48 10.09 5.19 1.26
N SER A 49 9.83 5.06 -0.04
CA SER A 49 8.47 4.94 -0.57
C SER A 49 7.72 3.71 -0.03
N THR A 50 8.42 2.65 0.42
CA THR A 50 7.83 1.48 1.10
C THR A 50 7.27 1.81 2.47
N LEU A 51 7.86 2.78 3.18
CA LEU A 51 7.41 3.19 4.51
C LEU A 51 6.00 3.80 4.45
N GLY A 52 5.68 4.49 3.34
CA GLY A 52 4.33 4.99 3.08
C GLY A 52 3.28 3.88 2.99
N PHE A 53 3.63 2.70 2.44
CA PHE A 53 2.74 1.54 2.42
C PHE A 53 2.52 0.98 3.83
N GLY A 54 3.60 0.86 4.61
CA GLY A 54 3.51 0.46 6.02
C GLY A 54 2.59 1.39 6.81
N PHE A 55 2.81 2.71 6.70
CA PHE A 55 2.02 3.72 7.37
C PHE A 55 0.54 3.67 6.96
N ILE A 56 0.23 3.78 5.67
CA ILE A 56 -1.16 3.82 5.20
C ILE A 56 -1.89 2.50 5.45
N GLY A 57 -1.17 1.37 5.43
CA GLY A 57 -1.70 0.04 5.74
C GLY A 57 -2.06 -0.11 7.21
N ILE A 58 -1.16 0.25 8.13
CA ILE A 58 -1.44 0.21 9.57
C ILE A 58 -2.61 1.14 9.90
N LEU A 59 -2.59 2.36 9.36
CA LEU A 59 -3.65 3.35 9.53
C LEU A 59 -5.00 2.78 9.05
N ALA A 60 -5.08 2.29 7.81
CA ALA A 60 -6.29 1.72 7.24
C ALA A 60 -6.79 0.52 8.05
N PHE A 61 -5.90 -0.38 8.46
CA PHE A 61 -6.29 -1.59 9.18
C PHE A 61 -6.79 -1.31 10.60
N THR A 62 -6.23 -0.29 11.27
CA THR A 62 -6.55 0.05 12.66
C THR A 62 -7.78 0.94 12.77
N THR A 63 -7.97 1.90 11.86
CA THR A 63 -9.10 2.84 11.93
C THR A 63 -10.37 2.27 11.30
N PHE A 64 -10.27 1.40 10.30
CA PHE A 64 -11.44 0.94 9.52
C PHE A 64 -12.54 0.30 10.36
N GLU A 65 -12.21 -0.59 11.30
CA GLU A 65 -13.21 -1.25 12.15
C GLU A 65 -13.96 -0.23 13.04
N GLY A 66 -13.22 0.70 13.65
CA GLY A 66 -13.77 1.74 14.51
C GLY A 66 -14.65 2.73 13.74
N ASP A 67 -14.14 3.21 12.61
CA ASP A 67 -14.87 4.12 11.71
C ASP A 67 -16.14 3.47 11.17
N LEU A 68 -16.08 2.18 10.80
CA LEU A 68 -17.25 1.45 10.32
C LEU A 68 -18.35 1.41 11.38
N ARG A 69 -18.02 1.04 12.63
CA ARG A 69 -19.00 0.96 13.72
C ARG A 69 -19.58 2.33 14.06
N PHE A 70 -18.71 3.32 14.25
CA PHE A 70 -19.13 4.68 14.61
C PHE A 70 -20.03 5.31 13.56
N LEU A 71 -19.68 5.20 12.28
CA LEU A 71 -20.47 5.82 11.21
C LEU A 71 -21.78 5.07 10.95
N LEU A 72 -21.82 3.75 11.10
CA LEU A 72 -23.07 2.99 11.05
C LEU A 72 -24.03 3.36 12.19
N GLN A 73 -23.51 3.55 13.42
CA GLN A 73 -24.31 4.02 14.56
C GLN A 73 -24.88 5.43 14.35
N ASN A 74 -24.19 6.28 13.60
CA ASN A 74 -24.67 7.60 13.19
C ASN A 74 -25.69 7.58 12.03
N GLY A 75 -26.11 6.39 11.59
CA GLY A 75 -27.15 6.17 10.58
C GLY A 75 -26.66 6.34 9.13
N LEU A 76 -25.36 6.18 8.87
CA LEU A 76 -24.83 6.04 7.52
C LEU A 76 -25.01 4.59 7.04
N THR A 77 -25.14 4.41 5.73
CA THR A 77 -25.15 3.06 5.12
C THR A 77 -23.72 2.53 4.96
N ARG A 78 -23.54 1.21 4.93
CA ARG A 78 -22.22 0.57 4.69
C ARG A 78 -21.52 1.10 3.43
N ALA A 79 -22.28 1.36 2.36
CA ALA A 79 -21.76 1.94 1.12
C ALA A 79 -21.21 3.36 1.33
N GLN A 80 -21.92 4.18 2.10
CA GLN A 80 -21.49 5.55 2.42
C GLN A 80 -20.25 5.55 3.32
N VAL A 81 -20.13 4.62 4.27
CA VAL A 81 -18.93 4.50 5.11
C VAL A 81 -17.72 4.06 4.28
N LEU A 82 -17.88 3.07 3.40
CA LEU A 82 -16.80 2.66 2.51
C LEU A 82 -16.39 3.80 1.56
N ALA A 83 -17.36 4.56 1.05
CA ALA A 83 -17.07 5.75 0.26
C ALA A 83 -16.32 6.83 1.07
N SER A 84 -16.68 7.06 2.34
CA SER A 84 -15.96 8.03 3.19
C SER A 84 -14.54 7.58 3.48
N CYS A 85 -14.33 6.29 3.79
CA CYS A 85 -13.00 5.71 3.97
C CYS A 85 -12.18 5.82 2.68
N ALA A 86 -12.75 5.47 1.53
CA ALA A 86 -12.08 5.56 0.24
C ALA A 86 -11.66 7.00 -0.07
N ILE A 87 -12.54 7.99 0.13
CA ILE A 87 -12.23 9.42 -0.10
C ILE A 87 -11.12 9.88 0.86
N SER A 88 -11.24 9.57 2.15
CA SER A 88 -10.27 10.01 3.16
C SER A 88 -8.89 9.40 2.92
N PHE A 89 -8.81 8.10 2.61
CA PHE A 89 -7.55 7.43 2.32
C PHE A 89 -6.98 7.74 0.93
N SER A 90 -7.83 8.12 -0.03
CA SER A 90 -7.36 8.71 -1.30
C SER A 90 -6.66 10.03 -1.06
N LEU A 91 -7.20 10.89 -0.19
CA LEU A 91 -6.52 12.14 0.18
C LEU A 91 -5.19 11.87 0.88
N VAL A 92 -5.15 10.92 1.82
CA VAL A 92 -3.89 10.52 2.50
C VAL A 92 -2.88 9.97 1.51
N GLY A 93 -3.28 9.08 0.60
CA GLY A 93 -2.42 8.52 -0.44
C GLY A 93 -1.87 9.59 -1.39
N PHE A 94 -2.70 10.57 -1.77
CA PHE A 94 -2.27 11.71 -2.59
C PHE A 94 -1.22 12.56 -1.87
N LEU A 95 -1.46 12.89 -0.60
CA LEU A 95 -0.54 13.68 0.20
C LEU A 95 0.76 12.94 0.51
N LEU A 96 0.72 11.63 0.78
CA LEU A 96 1.93 10.78 0.89
C LEU A 96 2.74 10.78 -0.39
N THR A 97 2.06 10.64 -1.54
CA THR A 97 2.74 10.69 -2.84
C THR A 97 3.39 12.05 -3.08
N THR A 98 2.71 13.13 -2.67
CA THR A 98 3.25 14.49 -2.72
C THR A 98 4.46 14.65 -1.80
N ALA A 99 4.37 14.16 -0.56
CA ALA A 99 5.48 14.19 0.39
C ALA A 99 6.70 13.43 -0.15
N ASN A 100 6.49 12.25 -0.77
CA ASN A 100 7.56 11.52 -1.44
C ASN A 100 8.15 12.33 -2.59
N ALA A 101 7.33 12.88 -3.50
CA ALA A 101 7.82 13.68 -4.62
C ALA A 101 8.60 14.93 -4.17
N VAL A 102 8.20 15.55 -3.06
CA VAL A 102 8.94 16.66 -2.44
C VAL A 102 10.28 16.16 -1.88
N CYS A 103 10.29 15.05 -1.16
CA CYS A 103 11.53 14.44 -0.66
C CYS A 103 12.49 14.10 -1.81
N ASP A 104 11.98 13.62 -2.93
CA ASP A 104 12.76 13.30 -4.13
C ASP A 104 13.41 14.54 -4.73
N ALA A 105 12.71 15.68 -4.75
CA ALA A 105 13.23 16.94 -5.23
C ALA A 105 14.35 17.49 -4.32
N PHE A 106 14.28 17.26 -3.00
CA PHE A 106 15.31 17.69 -2.04
C PHE A 106 16.54 16.77 -2.01
N LEU A 107 16.38 15.49 -2.35
CA LEU A 107 17.49 14.54 -2.48
C LEU A 107 18.09 14.62 -3.89
N SER A 108 18.96 15.61 -4.12
CA SER A 108 19.65 15.82 -5.40
C SER A 108 20.38 14.57 -5.91
N GLY A 109 20.27 14.29 -7.22
CA GLY A 109 21.05 13.24 -7.90
C GLY A 109 20.28 11.99 -8.36
N GLY A 110 18.96 11.94 -8.17
CA GLY A 110 18.15 10.77 -8.55
C GLY A 110 18.36 9.57 -7.62
N ALA A 111 18.74 9.85 -6.37
CA ALA A 111 18.99 8.89 -5.29
C ALA A 111 17.72 8.41 -4.57
N HIS A 112 16.56 9.01 -4.86
CA HIS A 112 15.26 8.42 -4.54
C HIS A 112 14.60 7.93 -5.82
N GLN A 113 14.28 6.65 -5.84
CA GLN A 113 13.51 6.03 -6.89
C GLN A 113 12.17 5.65 -6.24
N SER A 114 11.07 6.20 -6.75
CA SER A 114 9.74 5.66 -6.46
C SER A 114 9.80 4.14 -6.62
N LEU A 115 9.04 3.40 -5.80
CA LEU A 115 9.09 1.93 -5.71
C LEU A 115 9.11 1.23 -7.09
N LEU A 116 8.43 1.83 -8.05
CA LEU A 116 8.37 1.36 -9.43
C LEU A 116 9.57 1.86 -10.26
N VAL A 117 10.07 3.08 -10.07
CA VAL A 117 11.26 3.61 -10.77
C VAL A 117 12.51 2.75 -10.51
N GLY A 118 12.68 2.25 -9.28
CA GLY A 118 13.89 1.51 -8.91
C GLY A 118 13.86 0.02 -9.23
N SER A 119 12.67 -0.51 -9.48
CA SER A 119 12.49 -1.87 -9.97
C SER A 119 12.46 -1.92 -11.51
N ASN A 120 11.97 -0.88 -12.19
CA ASN A 120 11.70 -0.85 -13.64
C ASN A 120 12.92 -0.66 -14.56
N GLY A 121 14.04 -0.10 -14.09
CA GLY A 121 15.13 0.39 -14.96
C GLY A 121 14.73 1.55 -15.89
N MET A 122 13.43 1.69 -16.19
CA MET A 122 12.75 2.82 -16.79
C MET A 122 12.56 3.91 -15.74
N ARG A 123 12.98 5.13 -16.08
CA ARG A 123 12.68 6.34 -15.32
C ARG A 123 11.47 7.02 -15.97
N PRO A 124 10.23 6.69 -15.55
CA PRO A 124 9.06 7.46 -15.97
C PRO A 124 9.28 8.94 -15.62
N ASP A 125 8.68 9.81 -16.41
CA ASP A 125 8.60 11.22 -16.08
C ASP A 125 7.94 11.42 -14.70
N ALA A 126 8.23 12.56 -14.06
CA ALA A 126 7.80 12.82 -12.69
C ALA A 126 6.27 12.68 -12.50
N ALA A 127 5.47 13.07 -13.51
CA ALA A 127 4.02 12.98 -13.44
C ALA A 127 3.52 11.52 -13.49
N LEU A 128 4.09 10.71 -14.37
CA LEU A 128 3.74 9.29 -14.47
C LEU A 128 4.19 8.49 -13.23
N GLY A 129 5.40 8.76 -12.72
CA GLY A 129 5.89 8.16 -11.47
C GLY A 129 5.02 8.53 -10.27
N PHE A 130 4.57 9.79 -10.19
CA PHE A 130 3.60 10.24 -9.20
C PHE A 130 2.28 9.46 -9.32
N LEU A 131 1.70 9.40 -10.52
CA LEU A 131 0.44 8.72 -10.76
C LEU A 131 0.50 7.24 -10.36
N TRP A 132 1.56 6.53 -10.76
CA TRP A 132 1.71 5.12 -10.41
C TRP A 132 1.82 4.89 -8.91
N THR A 133 2.60 5.73 -8.22
CA THR A 133 2.76 5.64 -6.75
C THR A 133 1.43 5.90 -6.04
N PHE A 134 0.69 6.91 -6.49
CA PHE A 134 -0.63 7.21 -5.97
C PHE A 134 -1.61 6.06 -6.17
N LEU A 135 -1.69 5.51 -7.39
CA LEU A 135 -2.55 4.36 -7.70
C LEU A 135 -2.16 3.12 -6.91
N ALA A 136 -0.87 2.91 -6.67
CA ALA A 136 -0.39 1.81 -5.84
C ALA A 136 -0.86 1.96 -4.38
N TYR A 137 -0.83 3.17 -3.81
CA TYR A 137 -1.40 3.42 -2.47
C TYR A 137 -2.92 3.18 -2.43
N LEU A 138 -3.66 3.55 -3.48
CA LEU A 138 -5.10 3.24 -3.57
C LEU A 138 -5.37 1.75 -3.64
N ALA A 139 -4.64 1.03 -4.49
CA ALA A 139 -4.75 -0.42 -4.63
C ALA A 139 -4.46 -1.12 -3.30
N PHE A 140 -3.37 -0.72 -2.64
CA PHE A 140 -2.97 -1.29 -1.36
C PHE A 140 -3.99 -1.01 -0.26
N THR A 141 -4.49 0.22 -0.13
CA THR A 141 -5.52 0.55 0.87
C THR A 141 -6.81 -0.20 0.64
N ALA A 142 -7.24 -0.40 -0.62
CA ALA A 142 -8.41 -1.20 -0.94
C ALA A 142 -8.25 -2.66 -0.51
N VAL A 143 -7.06 -3.25 -0.73
CA VAL A 143 -6.73 -4.60 -0.24
C VAL A 143 -6.74 -4.64 1.29
N VAL A 144 -6.16 -3.64 1.96
CA VAL A 144 -6.15 -3.57 3.43
C VAL A 144 -7.57 -3.43 3.99
N PHE A 145 -8.46 -2.67 3.36
CA PHE A 145 -9.88 -2.62 3.76
C PHE A 145 -10.56 -3.98 3.59
N ALA A 146 -10.25 -4.73 2.53
CA ALA A 146 -10.77 -6.07 2.35
C ALA A 146 -10.27 -7.02 3.46
N LEU A 147 -8.99 -6.94 3.84
CA LEU A 147 -8.41 -7.70 4.96
C LEU A 147 -9.01 -7.30 6.30
N ALA A 148 -9.22 -6.01 6.55
CA ALA A 148 -9.86 -5.52 7.76
C ALA A 148 -11.32 -6.02 7.84
N ALA A 149 -12.07 -5.95 6.73
CA ALA A 149 -13.41 -6.51 6.64
C ALA A 149 -13.43 -8.03 6.83
N LEU A 150 -12.43 -8.75 6.31
CA LEU A 150 -12.27 -10.19 6.52
C LEU A 150 -12.02 -10.52 7.99
N ARG A 151 -11.15 -9.76 8.67
CA ARG A 151 -10.91 -9.88 10.11
C ARG A 151 -12.18 -9.67 10.92
N MET A 152 -12.99 -8.67 10.55
CA MET A 152 -14.28 -8.43 11.21
C MET A 152 -15.25 -9.61 11.04
N ARG A 153 -15.20 -10.28 9.88
CA ARG A 153 -16.05 -11.45 9.59
C ARG A 153 -15.59 -12.72 10.30
N MET A 154 -14.29 -13.01 10.29
CA MET A 154 -13.74 -14.24 10.87
C MET A 154 -13.60 -14.12 12.39
N GLY A 155 -13.40 -12.90 12.91
CA GLY A 155 -12.97 -12.67 14.29
C GLY A 155 -11.44 -12.62 14.41
N LYS A 156 -10.96 -11.95 15.47
CA LYS A 156 -9.54 -11.62 15.64
C LYS A 156 -8.62 -12.85 15.69
N LYS A 157 -8.99 -13.87 16.47
CA LYS A 157 -8.18 -15.08 16.69
C LYS A 157 -8.01 -15.93 15.41
N PRO A 158 -9.09 -16.36 14.72
CA PRO A 158 -8.93 -17.17 13.51
C PRO A 158 -8.32 -16.39 12.34
N PHE A 159 -8.58 -15.08 12.24
CA PHE A 159 -7.90 -14.24 11.25
C PHE A 159 -6.38 -14.22 11.50
N LEU A 160 -5.95 -13.97 12.74
CA LEU A 160 -4.53 -13.94 13.07
C LEU A 160 -3.87 -15.30 12.84
N ALA A 161 -4.53 -16.39 13.24
CA ALA A 161 -4.03 -17.74 12.99
C ALA A 161 -3.88 -18.02 11.48
N ALA A 162 -4.90 -17.73 10.68
CA ALA A 162 -4.84 -17.91 9.23
C ALA A 162 -3.75 -17.04 8.57
N PHE A 163 -3.61 -15.79 9.02
CA PHE A 163 -2.60 -14.86 8.53
C PHE A 163 -1.18 -15.35 8.85
N VAL A 164 -0.93 -15.76 10.10
CA VAL A 164 0.36 -16.33 10.53
C VAL A 164 0.66 -17.61 9.76
N ILE A 165 -0.30 -18.52 9.63
CA ILE A 165 -0.14 -19.76 8.85
C ILE A 165 0.19 -19.43 7.39
N ALA A 166 -0.49 -18.47 6.76
CA ALA A 166 -0.22 -18.09 5.38
C ALA A 166 1.19 -17.50 5.20
N VAL A 167 1.63 -16.62 6.11
CA VAL A 167 2.98 -16.04 6.09
C VAL A 167 4.04 -17.12 6.30
N LEU A 168 3.86 -18.00 7.29
CA LEU A 168 4.79 -19.10 7.54
C LEU A 168 4.82 -20.08 6.37
N ALA A 169 3.66 -20.44 5.81
CA ALA A 169 3.57 -21.32 4.65
C ALA A 169 4.35 -20.72 3.47
N PHE A 170 4.19 -19.42 3.20
CA PHE A 170 4.94 -18.74 2.13
C PHE A 170 6.45 -18.71 2.42
N LEU A 171 6.85 -18.37 3.65
CA LEU A 171 8.26 -18.25 4.03
C LEU A 171 9.00 -19.60 3.98
N PHE A 172 8.32 -20.67 4.43
CA PHE A 172 8.91 -22.01 4.54
C PHE A 172 8.60 -22.92 3.34
N ALA A 173 7.81 -22.46 2.35
CA ALA A 173 7.52 -23.25 1.16
C ALA A 173 8.76 -23.73 0.38
N PRO A 174 9.84 -22.92 0.21
CA PRO A 174 11.06 -23.41 -0.43
C PRO A 174 11.69 -24.59 0.34
N ALA A 175 11.83 -24.46 1.66
CA ALA A 175 12.40 -25.49 2.51
C ALA A 175 11.52 -26.75 2.57
N ALA A 176 10.19 -26.59 2.56
CA ALA A 176 9.26 -27.71 2.48
C ALA A 176 9.38 -28.45 1.14
N CYS A 177 9.55 -27.73 0.03
CA CYS A 177 9.75 -28.35 -1.28
C CYS A 177 11.08 -29.09 -1.37
N GLU A 178 12.14 -28.55 -0.76
CA GLU A 178 13.42 -29.25 -0.62
C GLU A 178 13.27 -30.55 0.17
N ALA A 179 12.59 -30.51 1.31
CA ALA A 179 12.42 -31.67 2.18
C ALA A 179 11.52 -32.77 1.57
N ILE A 180 10.49 -32.39 0.80
CA ILE A 180 9.51 -33.32 0.24
C ILE A 180 9.95 -33.85 -1.14
N PHE A 181 10.47 -32.97 -1.99
CA PHE A 181 10.76 -33.28 -3.40
C PHE A 181 12.25 -33.30 -3.74
N GLY A 182 13.14 -32.97 -2.79
CA GLY A 182 14.58 -32.95 -3.00
C GLY A 182 15.06 -31.82 -3.91
N SER A 183 14.20 -30.84 -4.23
CA SER A 183 14.52 -29.73 -5.14
C SER A 183 13.77 -28.46 -4.76
N VAL A 184 14.54 -27.43 -4.41
CA VAL A 184 14.04 -26.05 -4.23
C VAL A 184 13.63 -25.45 -5.58
N GLU A 185 14.25 -25.88 -6.68
CA GLU A 185 13.94 -25.36 -8.03
C GLU A 185 12.50 -25.66 -8.44
N LEU A 186 11.94 -26.80 -8.03
CA LEU A 186 10.53 -27.11 -8.25
C LEU A 186 9.59 -26.04 -7.67
N TYR A 187 9.92 -25.49 -6.49
CA TYR A 187 9.15 -24.39 -5.91
C TYR A 187 9.25 -23.14 -6.77
N TRP A 188 10.47 -22.72 -7.10
CA TRP A 188 10.71 -21.51 -7.88
C TRP A 188 10.08 -21.59 -9.27
N ASN A 189 10.24 -22.71 -9.98
CA ASN A 189 9.63 -22.94 -11.29
C ASN A 189 8.09 -22.94 -11.23
N SER A 190 7.51 -23.32 -10.09
CA SER A 190 6.04 -23.32 -9.91
C SER A 190 5.47 -21.90 -9.70
N ILE A 191 6.23 -21.01 -9.05
CA ILE A 191 5.80 -19.63 -8.79
C ILE A 191 6.32 -18.63 -9.81
N GLU A 192 7.38 -18.97 -10.57
CA GLU A 192 7.97 -18.13 -11.60
C GLU A 192 6.93 -17.61 -12.61
N PRO A 193 5.98 -18.42 -13.14
CA PRO A 193 4.95 -17.91 -14.03
C PRO A 193 4.09 -16.81 -13.40
N PHE A 194 3.80 -16.91 -12.10
CA PHE A 194 3.08 -15.89 -11.36
C PHE A 194 3.89 -14.60 -11.25
N PHE A 195 5.18 -14.69 -10.91
CA PHE A 195 6.05 -13.51 -10.82
C PHE A 195 6.30 -12.86 -12.19
N LEU A 196 6.42 -13.64 -13.27
CA LEU A 196 6.52 -13.16 -14.65
C LEU A 196 5.24 -12.46 -15.11
N GLN A 197 4.06 -12.99 -14.76
CA GLN A 197 2.80 -12.31 -15.07
C GLN A 197 2.62 -11.05 -14.23
N MET A 198 3.00 -11.09 -12.96
CA MET A 198 2.93 -9.92 -12.09
C MET A 198 3.89 -8.83 -12.55
N SER A 199 5.09 -9.19 -13.00
CA SER A 199 6.02 -8.25 -13.62
C SER A 199 5.41 -7.72 -14.93
N ALA A 200 4.89 -8.53 -15.83
CA ALA A 200 4.22 -8.03 -17.04
C ALA A 200 3.07 -7.05 -16.76
N ALA A 201 2.27 -7.32 -15.72
CA ALA A 201 1.20 -6.44 -15.26
C ALA A 201 1.70 -5.13 -14.64
N LEU A 202 2.88 -5.15 -14.02
CA LEU A 202 3.60 -3.96 -13.57
C LEU A 202 4.41 -3.29 -14.69
N GLY A 203 4.23 -3.70 -15.94
CA GLY A 203 4.84 -3.10 -17.12
C GLY A 203 6.14 -3.75 -17.59
N TYR A 204 6.61 -4.83 -16.94
CA TYR A 204 7.84 -5.54 -17.29
C TYR A 204 7.61 -6.64 -18.33
N ALA A 205 7.87 -6.35 -19.60
CA ALA A 205 7.78 -7.37 -20.65
C ALA A 205 9.09 -7.53 -21.41
N SER A 206 9.30 -8.71 -21.99
CA SER A 206 10.50 -9.05 -22.77
C SER A 206 10.76 -8.15 -23.99
N GLY A 207 9.74 -7.39 -24.44
CA GLY A 207 9.83 -6.43 -25.55
C GLY A 207 10.00 -4.96 -25.14
N GLY A 208 10.21 -4.66 -23.86
CA GLY A 208 10.29 -3.30 -23.32
C GLY A 208 9.25 -3.02 -22.24
N ALA A 209 9.28 -1.81 -21.66
CA ALA A 209 8.35 -1.45 -20.60
C ALA A 209 7.11 -0.70 -21.11
N TYR A 210 5.95 -1.12 -20.62
CA TYR A 210 4.64 -0.61 -21.04
C TYR A 210 4.03 0.27 -19.94
N PRO A 211 4.06 1.60 -20.09
CA PRO A 211 3.74 2.51 -18.99
C PRO A 211 2.25 2.53 -18.58
N ILE A 212 1.38 1.97 -19.42
CA ILE A 212 -0.06 1.90 -19.16
C ILE A 212 -0.45 0.69 -18.29
N ASN A 213 0.37 -0.37 -18.29
CA ASN A 213 0.06 -1.61 -17.56
C ASN A 213 -0.07 -1.39 -16.05
N PRO A 214 0.85 -0.66 -15.37
CA PRO A 214 0.69 -0.35 -13.94
C PRO A 214 -0.62 0.38 -13.62
N ILE A 215 -1.04 1.31 -14.48
CA ILE A 215 -2.26 2.09 -14.31
C ILE A 215 -3.47 1.16 -14.32
N ILE A 216 -3.56 0.29 -15.33
CA ILE A 216 -4.64 -0.70 -15.45
C ILE A 216 -4.61 -1.64 -14.25
N PHE A 217 -3.45 -2.19 -13.91
CA PHE A 217 -3.27 -3.14 -12.82
C PHE A 217 -3.76 -2.56 -11.48
N PHE A 218 -3.25 -1.40 -11.08
CA PHE A 218 -3.64 -0.80 -9.81
C PHE A 218 -5.11 -0.36 -9.78
N THR A 219 -5.67 0.08 -10.92
CA THR A 219 -7.10 0.41 -11.01
C THR A 219 -7.96 -0.84 -10.80
N VAL A 220 -7.60 -1.96 -11.43
CA VAL A 220 -8.31 -3.24 -11.27
C VAL A 220 -8.19 -3.74 -9.83
N VAL A 221 -7.00 -3.74 -9.24
CA VAL A 221 -6.78 -4.15 -7.84
C VAL A 221 -7.59 -3.28 -6.89
N THR A 222 -7.63 -1.95 -7.12
CA THR A 222 -8.44 -1.02 -6.32
C THR A 222 -9.93 -1.38 -6.41
N ALA A 223 -10.46 -1.61 -7.62
CA ALA A 223 -11.86 -1.95 -7.83
C ALA A 223 -12.23 -3.29 -7.17
N LEU A 224 -11.39 -4.33 -7.33
CA LEU A 224 -11.60 -5.65 -6.73
C LEU A 224 -11.49 -5.60 -5.20
N GLY A 225 -10.50 -4.88 -4.66
CA GLY A 225 -10.34 -4.69 -3.22
C GLY A 225 -11.53 -3.95 -2.59
N ALA A 226 -12.00 -2.88 -3.23
CA ALA A 226 -13.18 -2.14 -2.77
C ALA A 226 -14.45 -3.00 -2.82
N LEU A 227 -14.63 -3.78 -3.89
CA LEU A 227 -15.74 -4.73 -4.01
C LEU A 227 -15.67 -5.82 -2.93
N ALA A 228 -14.50 -6.40 -2.69
CA ALA A 228 -14.29 -7.39 -1.64
C ALA A 228 -14.61 -6.81 -0.26
N ALA A 229 -14.10 -5.61 0.06
CA ALA A 229 -14.41 -4.91 1.30
C ALA A 229 -15.92 -4.67 1.46
N TYR A 230 -16.61 -4.26 0.40
CA TYR A 230 -18.06 -4.08 0.39
C TYR A 230 -18.83 -5.39 0.67
N LEU A 231 -18.48 -6.47 -0.02
CA LEU A 231 -19.14 -7.76 0.13
C LEU A 231 -18.90 -8.38 1.52
N LEU A 232 -17.67 -8.24 2.05
CA LEU A 232 -17.31 -8.74 3.37
C LEU A 232 -18.00 -7.96 4.49
N THR A 233 -18.06 -6.62 4.39
CA THR A 233 -18.74 -5.79 5.40
C THR A 233 -20.25 -5.97 5.42
N ARG A 234 -20.89 -6.34 4.29
CA ARG A 234 -22.32 -6.69 4.26
C ARG A 234 -22.67 -7.86 5.18
N ARG A 235 -21.77 -8.83 5.33
CA ARG A 235 -21.97 -10.05 6.12
C ARG A 235 -21.28 -10.03 7.48
N ALA A 236 -20.56 -8.96 7.81
CA ALA A 236 -19.91 -8.81 9.10
C ALA A 236 -20.94 -8.39 10.17
N GLU A 237 -20.94 -9.10 11.31
CA GLU A 237 -21.73 -8.72 12.48
C GLU A 237 -21.15 -7.43 13.07
N VAL A 238 -21.99 -6.40 13.17
CA VAL A 238 -21.64 -5.14 13.85
C VAL A 238 -22.01 -5.35 15.32
N ARG A 239 -21.14 -6.02 16.08
CA ARG A 239 -21.24 -6.07 17.55
C ARG A 239 -20.46 -4.92 18.17
#